data_AF-A0A9X0CYB3-F1
#
_entry.id   AF-A0A9X0CYB3-F1
#
_cell.length_a   1.000
_cell.length_b   1.000
_cell.length_c   1.000
_cell.angle_alpha   90.00
_cell.angle_beta   90.00
_cell.angle_gamma   90.00
#
_symmetry.space_group_name_H-M   'P 1'
#
loop_
_entity.id
_entity.type
_entity.pdbx_description
1 polymer ?
#
loop_
_entity_poly.entity_id
_entity_poly.type
_entity_poly.pdbx_seq_one_letter_code
_entity_poly.pdbx_strand_id
1 'polypeptide(L)'
;MFNTRDSFPAQDIGVDLMQLTIDPRDKEMKTKLRKKMAASNSRRRKKSKLKRSKSTDNTRVVELRKERSRDAARSRRGKENTQFDELAKLLPLPGAITSQLDKASIVRLTISYLI
;
A
#
# COMPACT_ATOMS: atom_id res chain seq x y z
N MET A 1 39.46 -13.47 -24.13
CA MET A 1 38.98 -14.02 -25.41
C MET A 1 37.48 -13.76 -25.47
N PHE A 2 37.07 -12.83 -26.34
CA PHE A 2 35.68 -12.54 -26.63
C PHE A 2 35.11 -13.65 -27.53
N ASN A 3 33.84 -14.00 -27.35
CA ASN A 3 33.05 -14.53 -28.44
C ASN A 3 31.67 -13.89 -28.41
N THR A 4 31.36 -13.21 -29.50
CA THR A 4 30.13 -12.46 -29.78
C THR A 4 29.47 -13.16 -30.96
N ARG A 5 28.27 -13.70 -30.77
CA ARG A 5 27.20 -13.91 -31.77
C ARG A 5 25.92 -14.23 -30.96
N ASP A 6 24.72 -13.76 -31.17
CA ASP A 6 24.09 -12.61 -31.84
C ASP A 6 22.59 -12.72 -31.46
N SER A 7 21.85 -11.61 -31.57
CA SER A 7 20.37 -11.53 -31.64
C SER A 7 19.54 -11.48 -30.35
N PHE A 8 19.20 -10.25 -29.92
CA PHE A 8 17.82 -9.88 -29.54
C PHE A 8 17.04 -9.54 -30.84
N PRO A 9 15.69 -9.44 -30.95
CA PRO A 9 14.65 -9.29 -29.92
C PRO A 9 13.28 -10.01 -30.20
N ALA A 10 12.40 -10.12 -29.19
CA ALA A 10 10.94 -10.05 -29.37
C ALA A 10 10.26 -9.89 -28.00
N GLN A 11 9.54 -8.80 -27.80
CA GLN A 11 8.55 -8.68 -26.72
C GLN A 11 7.29 -9.42 -27.20
N ASP A 12 6.74 -10.32 -26.38
CA ASP A 12 5.35 -10.72 -26.51
C ASP A 12 4.64 -10.50 -25.17
N ILE A 13 3.57 -9.71 -25.25
CA ILE A 13 2.72 -9.26 -24.17
C ILE A 13 1.56 -10.25 -24.14
N GLY A 14 1.44 -11.08 -23.11
CA GLY A 14 0.24 -11.90 -23.01
C GLY A 14 0.28 -12.99 -21.96
N VAL A 15 -0.57 -12.80 -20.96
CA VAL A 15 -1.33 -13.89 -20.31
C VAL A 15 -0.53 -14.99 -19.60
N ASP A 16 0.11 -14.66 -18.47
CA ASP A 16 0.16 -15.60 -17.35
C ASP A 16 -0.78 -15.15 -16.23
N LEU A 17 -2.03 -14.95 -16.64
CA LEU A 17 -3.17 -15.09 -15.77
C LEU A 17 -3.61 -16.55 -15.91
N MET A 18 -3.41 -17.32 -14.84
CA MET A 18 -3.97 -18.65 -14.58
C MET A 18 -3.01 -19.83 -14.79
N GLN A 19 -2.13 -20.07 -13.83
CA GLN A 19 -1.82 -21.45 -13.46
C GLN A 19 -1.56 -21.68 -11.96
N LEU A 20 -2.26 -20.96 -11.07
CA LEU A 20 -2.54 -21.48 -9.73
C LEU A 20 -3.84 -22.30 -9.79
N THR A 21 -3.76 -23.52 -10.32
CA THR A 21 -4.83 -24.51 -10.17
C THR A 21 -4.87 -24.91 -8.70
N ILE A 22 -5.64 -24.18 -7.90
CA ILE A 22 -5.90 -24.50 -6.49
C ILE A 22 -6.78 -25.75 -6.47
N ASP A 23 -6.23 -26.87 -6.00
CA ASP A 23 -6.96 -28.11 -5.79
C ASP A 23 -8.24 -27.84 -4.96
N PRO A 24 -9.41 -28.37 -5.36
CA PRO A 24 -10.68 -28.10 -4.67
C PRO A 24 -10.72 -28.58 -3.21
N ARG A 25 -9.74 -29.40 -2.78
CA ARG A 25 -9.58 -29.87 -1.39
C ARG A 25 -8.95 -28.82 -0.45
N ASP A 26 -8.16 -27.88 -0.96
CA ASP A 26 -7.50 -26.86 -0.12
C ASP A 26 -8.44 -25.73 0.34
N LYS A 27 -9.50 -25.47 -0.43
CA LYS A 27 -10.56 -24.52 -0.06
C LYS A 27 -11.34 -25.01 1.18
N GLU A 28 -11.48 -26.33 1.33
CA GLU A 28 -12.20 -26.93 2.46
C GLU A 28 -11.40 -26.83 3.76
N MET A 29 -10.07 -26.98 3.69
CA MET A 29 -9.19 -26.87 4.86
C MET A 29 -9.09 -25.42 5.36
N LYS A 30 -8.97 -24.44 4.45
CA LYS A 30 -8.97 -23.00 4.80
C LYS A 30 -10.29 -22.54 5.42
N THR A 31 -11.43 -23.02 4.91
CA THR A 31 -12.75 -22.67 5.45
C THR A 31 -13.02 -23.32 6.81
N LYS A 32 -12.63 -24.59 7.01
CA LYS A 32 -12.71 -25.27 8.31
C LYS A 32 -11.81 -24.60 9.36
N LEU A 33 -10.60 -24.16 8.99
CA LEU A 33 -9.70 -23.42 9.88
C LEU A 33 -10.27 -22.04 10.26
N ARG A 34 -10.81 -21.28 9.29
CA ARG A 34 -11.48 -19.99 9.56
C ARG A 34 -12.72 -20.16 10.44
N LYS A 35 -13.52 -21.21 10.25
CA LYS A 35 -14.72 -21.52 11.06
C LYS A 35 -14.36 -21.92 12.49
N LYS A 36 -13.27 -22.68 12.69
CA LYS A 36 -12.72 -23.00 14.03
C LYS A 36 -12.22 -21.74 14.75
N MET A 37 -11.51 -20.85 14.05
CA MET A 37 -11.02 -19.56 14.59
C MET A 37 -12.16 -18.60 14.97
N ALA A 38 -13.26 -18.58 14.20
CA ALA A 38 -14.45 -17.78 14.53
C ALA A 38 -15.20 -18.30 15.77
N ALA A 39 -15.30 -19.63 15.93
CA ALA A 39 -16.00 -20.27 17.04
C ALA A 39 -15.27 -20.10 18.39
N SER A 40 -13.93 -20.13 18.40
CA SER A 40 -13.13 -19.91 19.61
C SER A 40 -13.19 -18.45 20.08
N ASN A 41 -13.34 -17.49 19.16
CA ASN A 41 -13.51 -16.07 19.52
C ASN A 41 -14.87 -15.74 20.16
N SER A 42 -15.92 -16.50 19.84
CA SER A 42 -17.26 -16.33 20.43
C SER A 42 -17.31 -16.70 21.92
N ARG A 43 -16.64 -17.79 22.32
CA ARG A 43 -16.64 -18.27 23.72
C ARG A 43 -15.85 -17.37 24.67
N ARG A 44 -14.84 -16.64 24.18
CA ARG A 44 -14.02 -15.72 24.99
C ARG A 44 -14.72 -14.39 25.32
N ARG A 45 -15.83 -14.03 24.67
CA ARG A 45 -16.53 -12.76 24.95
C ARG A 45 -17.46 -12.78 26.16
N LYS A 46 -17.81 -13.95 26.73
CA LYS A 46 -18.74 -14.03 27.86
C LYS A 46 -18.11 -13.92 29.26
N LYS A 47 -16.77 -13.95 29.40
CA LYS A 47 -16.11 -13.99 30.73
C LYS A 47 -15.54 -12.65 31.27
N SER A 48 -15.78 -11.51 30.63
CA SER A 48 -15.31 -10.22 31.17
C SER A 48 -16.33 -9.08 30.96
N LYS A 49 -17.50 -9.18 31.59
CA LYS A 49 -18.35 -8.01 31.85
C LYS A 49 -18.04 -7.45 33.25
N LEU A 50 -16.80 -7.05 33.48
CA LEU A 50 -16.49 -6.11 34.56
C LEU A 50 -17.11 -4.77 34.13
N LYS A 51 -17.94 -4.14 34.98
CA LYS A 51 -18.63 -2.88 34.66
C LYS A 51 -17.59 -1.81 34.29
N ARG A 52 -17.44 -1.51 32.99
CA ARG A 52 -16.52 -0.48 32.49
C ARG A 52 -17.09 0.89 32.80
N SER A 53 -16.27 1.78 33.36
CA SER A 53 -16.64 3.18 33.57
C SER A 53 -16.65 3.90 32.21
N LYS A 54 -17.72 4.65 31.92
CA LYS A 54 -17.89 5.40 30.65
C LYS A 54 -16.71 6.34 30.34
N SER A 55 -16.00 6.82 31.36
CA SER A 55 -14.81 7.68 31.20
C SER A 55 -13.69 6.99 30.43
N THR A 56 -13.40 5.72 30.72
CA THR A 56 -12.32 4.96 30.06
C THR A 56 -12.66 4.52 28.62
N ASP A 57 -13.95 4.48 28.28
CA ASP A 57 -14.43 4.20 26.93
C ASP A 57 -14.33 5.44 26.05
N ASN A 58 -14.70 6.60 26.59
CA ASN A 58 -14.55 7.88 25.90
C ASN A 58 -13.08 8.19 25.58
N THR A 59 -12.14 7.95 26.50
CA THR A 59 -10.71 8.14 26.23
C THR A 59 -10.22 7.28 25.07
N ARG A 60 -10.60 5.99 25.03
CA ARG A 60 -10.25 5.10 23.91
C ARG A 60 -10.83 5.55 22.58
N VAL A 61 -12.09 6.03 22.58
CA VAL A 61 -12.71 6.55 21.36
C VAL A 61 -11.99 7.81 20.87
N VAL A 62 -11.56 8.69 21.78
CA VAL A 62 -10.77 9.88 21.45
C VAL A 62 -9.40 9.49 20.89
N GLU A 63 -8.72 8.53 21.50
CA GLU A 63 -7.43 8.00 21.00
C GLU A 63 -7.57 7.40 19.60
N LEU A 64 -8.59 6.57 19.36
CA LEU A 64 -8.86 6.00 18.04
C LEU A 64 -9.17 7.08 16.99
N ARG A 65 -9.89 8.14 17.36
CA ARG A 65 -10.14 9.28 16.46
C ARG A 65 -8.86 10.03 16.13
N LYS A 66 -7.99 10.25 17.13
CA LYS A 66 -6.67 10.86 16.95
C LYS A 66 -5.78 10.00 16.05
N GLU A 67 -5.77 8.69 16.26
CA GLU A 67 -5.05 7.72 15.45
C GLU A 67 -5.51 7.75 13.98
N ARG A 68 -6.82 7.67 13.73
CA ARG A 68 -7.39 7.80 12.38
C ARG A 68 -7.04 9.13 11.70
N SER A 69 -7.07 10.24 12.44
CA SER A 69 -6.69 11.55 11.91
C SER A 69 -5.21 11.59 11.51
N ARG A 70 -4.33 11.00 12.34
CA ARG A 70 -2.90 10.87 12.04
C ARG A 70 -2.67 10.03 10.79
N ASP A 71 -3.36 8.91 10.65
CA ASP A 71 -3.22 8.05 9.49
C ASP A 71 -3.79 8.70 8.22
N ALA A 72 -4.90 9.45 8.33
CA ALA A 72 -5.40 10.25 7.22
C ALA A 72 -4.39 11.33 6.78
N ALA A 73 -3.72 12.00 7.74
CA ALA A 73 -2.67 12.97 7.44
C ALA A 73 -1.45 12.32 6.77
N ARG A 74 -1.02 11.15 7.26
CA ARG A 74 0.05 10.36 6.62
C ARG A 74 -0.33 9.93 5.22
N SER A 75 -1.57 9.45 5.02
CA SER A 75 -2.04 9.03 3.69
C SER A 75 -2.03 10.20 2.70
N ARG A 76 -2.48 11.40 3.11
CA ARG A 76 -2.37 12.61 2.28
C ARG A 76 -0.91 12.94 1.92
N ARG A 77 -0.02 12.95 2.91
CA ARG A 77 1.43 13.18 2.70
C ARG A 77 2.08 12.11 1.81
N GLY A 78 1.66 10.86 1.92
CA GLY A 78 2.14 9.79 1.06
C GLY A 78 1.72 10.00 -0.40
N LYS A 79 0.43 10.33 -0.62
CA LYS A 79 -0.12 10.58 -1.95
C LYS A 79 0.49 11.81 -2.62
N GLU A 80 0.64 12.92 -1.90
CA GLU A 80 1.26 14.11 -2.48
C GLU A 80 2.73 13.83 -2.83
N ASN A 81 3.47 13.08 -2.01
CA ASN A 81 4.85 12.70 -2.32
C ASN A 81 4.94 11.89 -3.62
N THR A 82 4.08 10.88 -3.79
CA THR A 82 4.07 10.11 -5.03
C THR A 82 3.72 10.97 -6.24
N GLN A 83 2.79 11.93 -6.09
CA GLN A 83 2.45 12.87 -7.16
C GLN A 83 3.61 13.81 -7.51
N PHE A 84 4.38 14.28 -6.51
CA PHE A 84 5.59 15.06 -6.75
C PHE A 84 6.66 14.26 -7.48
N ASP A 85 6.84 12.99 -7.12
CA ASP A 85 7.80 12.11 -7.78
C ASP A 85 7.39 11.81 -9.23
N GLU A 86 6.09 11.65 -9.50
CA GLU A 86 5.55 11.52 -10.85
C GLU A 86 5.76 12.80 -11.66
N LEU A 87 5.47 13.96 -11.07
CA LEU A 87 5.68 15.26 -11.70
C LEU A 87 7.15 15.49 -12.06
N ALA A 88 8.06 15.14 -11.16
CA ALA A 88 9.50 15.24 -11.37
C ALA A 88 10.00 14.39 -12.55
N LYS A 89 9.34 13.26 -12.85
CA LYS A 89 9.67 12.40 -14.01
C LYS A 89 9.20 12.99 -15.35
N LEU A 90 8.26 13.92 -15.33
CA LEU A 90 7.75 14.57 -16.55
C LEU A 90 8.63 15.75 -17.00
N LEU A 91 9.50 16.25 -16.13
CA LEU A 91 10.44 17.30 -16.51
C LEU A 91 11.46 16.76 -17.53
N PRO A 92 11.88 17.57 -18.53
CA PRO A 92 12.88 17.19 -19.51
C PRO A 92 14.30 17.22 -18.92
N LEU A 93 14.50 16.56 -17.78
CA LEU A 93 15.75 16.48 -17.03
C LEU A 93 16.05 15.02 -16.69
N PRO A 94 17.34 14.62 -16.62
CA PRO A 94 17.70 13.28 -16.17
C PRO A 94 17.14 12.96 -14.77
N GLY A 95 16.61 11.74 -14.59
CA GLY A 95 16.00 11.29 -13.32
C GLY A 95 16.94 11.38 -12.11
N ALA A 96 18.26 11.27 -12.32
CA ALA A 96 19.26 11.44 -11.28
C ALA A 96 19.23 12.86 -10.68
N ILE A 97 18.98 13.88 -11.50
CA ILE A 97 18.90 15.28 -11.06
C ILE A 97 17.55 15.56 -10.44
N THR A 98 16.45 15.09 -11.06
CA THR A 98 15.10 15.37 -10.56
C THR A 98 14.81 14.72 -9.21
N SER A 99 15.47 13.59 -8.90
CA SER A 99 15.40 12.94 -7.57
C SER A 99 16.03 13.75 -6.44
N GLN A 100 16.94 14.68 -6.75
CA GLN A 100 17.62 15.55 -5.77
C GLN A 100 16.90 16.88 -5.57
N LEU A 101 15.88 17.18 -6.39
CA LEU A 101 15.14 18.43 -6.32
C LEU A 101 14.19 18.43 -5.12
N ASP A 102 14.12 19.57 -4.43
CA ASP A 102 13.12 19.82 -3.43
C ASP A 102 11.74 20.07 -4.07
N LYS A 103 10.67 19.85 -3.30
CA LYS A 103 9.28 20.01 -3.76
C LYS A 103 9.01 21.39 -4.38
N ALA A 104 9.59 22.46 -3.83
CA ALA A 104 9.35 23.81 -4.35
C ALA A 104 10.06 24.04 -5.69
N SER A 105 11.29 23.53 -5.85
CA SER A 105 11.98 23.59 -7.14
C SER A 105 11.29 22.76 -8.22
N ILE A 106 10.76 21.58 -7.89
CA ILE A 106 9.95 20.78 -8.84
C ILE A 106 8.77 21.62 -9.36
N VAL A 107 8.02 22.29 -8.47
CA VAL A 107 6.89 23.15 -8.86
C VAL A 107 7.35 24.32 -9.74
N ARG A 108 8.40 25.04 -9.33
CA ARG A 108 8.92 26.19 -10.07
C ARG A 108 9.37 25.81 -11.48
N LEU A 109 10.17 24.75 -11.61
CA LEU A 109 10.66 24.28 -12.91
C LEU A 109 9.52 23.77 -13.80
N THR A 110 8.53 23.09 -13.23
CA THR A 110 7.34 22.64 -13.98
C THR A 110 6.59 23.82 -14.55
N ILE A 111 6.34 24.86 -13.76
CA ILE A 111 5.65 26.07 -14.22
C ILE A 111 6.48 26.77 -15.31
N SER A 112 7.79 26.92 -15.10
CA SER A 112 8.70 27.51 -16.10
C SER A 112 8.83 26.70 -17.39
N TYR A 113 8.48 25.41 -17.37
CA TYR A 113 8.48 24.57 -18.57
C TYR A 113 7.19 24.71 -19.39
N LEU A 114 6.07 25.08 -18.76
CA LEU A 114 4.77 25.20 -19.40
C LEU A 114 4.44 26.62 -19.87
N ILE A 115 5.11 27.63 -19.34
CA ILE A 115 5.00 29.04 -19.74
C ILE A 115 6.10 29.35 -20.74
#